data_AF-V5RX93-F1
#
_entry.id   AF-V5RX93-F1
#
_cell.length_a   1.000
_cell.length_b   1.000
_cell.length_c   1.000
_cell.angle_alpha   90.00
_cell.angle_beta   90.00
_cell.angle_gamma   90.00
#
_symmetry.space_group_name_H-M   'P 1'
#
loop_
_entity.id
_entity.type
_entity.pdbx_description
1 polymer ?
#
loop_
_entity_poly.entity_id
_entity_poly.type
_entity_poly.pdbx_seq_one_letter_code
_entity_poly.pdbx_strand_id
1 'polypeptide(L)'
;MSRISALRTYQPRHTSHIPGYRLDELFTDDELALKLLIAQYRILMAFDHATFWSHGKLRGTDNFIIGVGHRQKDLVQYIVERVVIGMKSGIVTASELPEFVGDTSSVLRDVARNTERQLVAVQLAMLSPDSIWFNAQTPGTWNVVQSLVDEYRLHRKLANEAKRVDARLRREALHNGGRLMVVH
;
A
#
# COMPACT_ATOMS: atom_id res chain seq x y z
N MET A 1 24.93 17.94 52.50
CA MET A 1 25.30 16.84 51.59
C MET A 1 24.08 16.36 50.84
N SER A 2 24.22 16.22 49.53
CA SER A 2 23.22 15.92 48.51
C SER A 2 22.44 14.61 48.69
N ARG A 3 21.21 14.58 48.16
CA ARG A 3 20.70 13.53 47.27
C ARG A 3 19.53 14.06 46.43
N ILE A 4 19.87 14.53 45.24
CA ILE A 4 18.99 14.55 44.05
C ILE A 4 18.79 13.09 43.62
N SER A 5 17.57 12.69 43.24
CA SER A 5 17.34 11.83 42.07
C SER A 5 15.86 11.71 41.71
N ALA A 6 15.49 12.49 40.69
CA ALA A 6 14.66 12.08 39.57
C ALA A 6 13.22 11.64 39.84
N LEU A 7 12.36 12.61 40.13
CA LEU A 7 11.06 12.67 39.45
C LEU A 7 11.33 12.85 37.95
N ARG A 8 11.46 11.74 37.24
CA ARG A 8 11.42 11.72 35.78
C ARG A 8 9.95 11.91 35.41
N THR A 9 9.47 13.15 35.48
CA THR A 9 8.21 13.54 34.86
C THR A 9 8.30 13.11 33.41
N TYR A 10 7.45 12.14 33.06
CA TYR A 10 7.24 11.72 31.69
C TYR A 10 6.67 12.95 30.97
N GLN A 11 7.53 13.75 30.35
CA GLN A 11 7.07 14.72 29.36
C GLN A 11 6.51 13.88 28.21
N PRO A 12 5.21 14.01 27.88
CA PRO A 12 4.73 13.45 26.63
C PRO A 12 5.59 14.09 25.54
N ARG A 13 6.28 13.24 24.77
CA ARG A 13 6.98 13.66 23.56
C ARG A 13 6.01 14.56 22.79
N HIS A 14 6.50 15.73 22.39
CA HIS A 14 5.83 16.65 21.47
C HIS A 14 4.85 15.87 20.60
N THR A 15 3.55 16.12 20.78
CA THR A 15 2.56 15.81 19.76
C THR A 15 2.92 16.69 18.58
N SER A 16 3.84 16.22 17.74
CA SER A 16 4.13 16.81 16.44
C SER A 16 2.80 16.86 15.73
N HIS A 17 2.25 18.06 15.59
CA HIS A 17 1.08 18.31 14.78
C HIS A 17 1.45 17.86 13.36
N ILE A 18 0.95 16.69 12.94
CA ILE A 18 1.06 16.25 11.56
C ILE A 18 0.07 17.14 10.82
N PRO A 19 0.52 18.02 9.90
CA PRO A 19 -0.39 18.86 9.16
C PRO A 19 -1.35 17.98 8.37
N GLY A 20 -2.65 18.26 8.49
CA GLY A 20 -3.67 17.58 7.71
C GLY A 20 -3.80 18.27 6.36
N TYR A 21 -3.21 17.70 5.31
CA TYR A 21 -3.42 18.12 3.94
C TYR A 21 -4.55 17.32 3.30
N ARG A 22 -5.33 17.97 2.45
CA ARG A 22 -6.32 17.30 1.62
C ARG A 22 -5.64 16.68 0.39
N LEU A 23 -6.25 15.64 -0.19
CA LEU A 23 -5.67 14.96 -1.35
C LEU A 23 -5.58 15.86 -2.60
N ASP A 24 -6.56 16.75 -2.78
CA ASP A 24 -6.63 17.73 -3.87
C ASP A 24 -5.63 18.89 -3.71
N GLU A 25 -5.03 19.05 -2.53
CA GLU A 25 -3.92 19.98 -2.31
C GLU A 25 -2.56 19.33 -2.65
N LEU A 26 -2.48 18.00 -2.55
CA LEU A 26 -1.23 17.26 -2.70
C LEU A 26 -0.99 16.77 -4.13
N PHE A 27 -2.05 16.54 -4.91
CA PHE A 27 -1.97 15.92 -6.23
C PHE A 27 -2.91 16.61 -7.21
N THR A 28 -2.49 16.65 -8.48
CA THR A 28 -3.39 16.97 -9.59
C THR A 28 -4.45 15.86 -9.76
N ASP A 29 -5.52 16.15 -10.50
CA ASP A 29 -6.62 15.18 -10.72
C ASP A 29 -6.12 13.87 -11.35
N ASP A 30 -5.24 13.95 -12.35
CA ASP A 30 -4.67 12.78 -13.03
C ASP A 30 -3.77 11.96 -12.10
N GLU A 31 -2.95 12.64 -11.29
CA GLU A 31 -2.12 11.97 -10.28
C GLU A 31 -2.99 11.31 -9.22
N LEU A 32 -4.03 11.99 -8.73
CA LEU A 32 -4.94 11.45 -7.74
C LEU A 32 -5.66 10.20 -8.28
N ALA A 33 -6.14 10.24 -9.53
CA ALA A 33 -6.75 9.08 -10.18
C ALA A 33 -5.79 7.88 -10.23
N LEU A 34 -4.51 8.12 -10.60
CA LEU A 34 -3.49 7.08 -10.59
C LEU A 34 -3.21 6.54 -9.18
N LYS A 35 -3.14 7.41 -8.17
CA LYS A 35 -2.90 7.01 -6.77
C LYS A 35 -4.07 6.19 -6.21
N LEU A 36 -5.31 6.54 -6.55
CA LEU A 36 -6.51 5.78 -6.20
C LEU A 36 -6.53 4.40 -6.88
N LEU A 37 -6.13 4.33 -8.15
CA LEU A 37 -5.95 3.04 -8.82
C LEU A 37 -4.90 2.19 -8.09
N ILE A 38 -3.73 2.75 -7.76
CA ILE A 38 -2.70 2.03 -7.00
C ILE A 38 -3.26 1.59 -5.64
N ALA A 39 -4.03 2.43 -4.95
CA ALA A 39 -4.67 2.09 -3.68
C ALA A 39 -5.63 0.90 -3.84
N GLN A 40 -6.41 0.84 -4.92
CA GLN A 40 -7.27 -0.31 -5.22
C GLN A 40 -6.46 -1.60 -5.35
N TYR A 41 -5.36 -1.57 -6.09
CA TYR A 41 -4.46 -2.72 -6.21
C TYR A 41 -3.87 -3.13 -4.86
N ARG A 42 -3.54 -2.17 -3.97
CA ARG A 42 -3.02 -2.47 -2.63
C ARG A 42 -4.07 -3.08 -1.71
N ILE A 43 -5.31 -2.63 -1.81
CA ILE A 43 -6.45 -3.23 -1.10
C ILE A 43 -6.61 -4.69 -1.54
N LEU A 44 -6.71 -4.95 -2.84
CA LEU A 44 -6.89 -6.31 -3.37
C LEU A 44 -5.68 -7.21 -3.06
N MET A 45 -4.46 -6.66 -3.10
CA MET A 45 -3.25 -7.35 -2.65
C MET A 45 -3.33 -7.77 -1.18
N ALA A 46 -3.92 -6.96 -0.30
CA ALA A 46 -4.08 -7.30 1.11
C ALA A 46 -4.94 -8.56 1.28
N PHE A 47 -6.06 -8.65 0.56
CA PHE A 47 -6.94 -9.82 0.58
C PHE A 47 -6.25 -11.06 -0.02
N ASP A 48 -5.56 -10.91 -1.15
CA ASP A 48 -4.79 -11.98 -1.80
C ASP A 48 -3.70 -12.53 -0.87
N HIS A 49 -2.96 -11.65 -0.18
CA HIS A 49 -1.89 -12.02 0.74
C HIS A 49 -2.39 -12.63 2.07
N ALA A 50 -3.44 -12.06 2.67
CA ALA A 50 -4.01 -12.57 3.92
C ALA A 50 -4.48 -14.03 3.78
N THR A 51 -5.01 -14.34 2.60
CA THR A 51 -5.44 -15.68 2.25
C THR A 51 -4.26 -16.64 2.05
N PHE A 52 -3.21 -16.20 1.33
CA PHE A 52 -2.04 -17.05 1.07
C PHE A 52 -1.32 -17.51 2.36
N TRP A 53 -1.30 -16.65 3.39
CA TRP A 53 -0.61 -16.92 4.65
C TRP A 53 -1.39 -17.81 5.62
N SER A 54 -2.72 -17.84 5.51
CA SER A 54 -3.55 -18.54 6.49
C SER A 54 -3.64 -20.04 6.21
N HIS A 55 -3.57 -20.51 4.96
CA HIS A 55 -4.04 -21.87 4.62
C HIS A 55 -3.08 -22.75 3.81
N GLY A 56 -1.80 -22.39 3.65
CA GLY A 56 -0.76 -23.30 3.13
C GLY A 56 -1.19 -24.18 1.94
N LYS A 57 -1.32 -23.61 0.74
CA LYS A 57 -1.59 -24.36 -0.51
C LYS A 57 -2.82 -25.32 -0.50
N LEU A 58 -3.86 -25.07 0.30
CA LEU A 58 -5.12 -25.82 0.19
C LEU A 58 -6.23 -24.94 -0.40
N ARG A 59 -6.50 -25.18 -1.68
CA ARG A 59 -7.75 -24.91 -2.43
C ARG A 59 -8.71 -23.85 -1.84
N GLY A 60 -8.56 -22.60 -2.27
CA GLY A 60 -9.59 -21.93 -3.05
C GLY A 60 -10.91 -21.61 -2.34
N THR A 61 -10.85 -21.04 -1.14
CA THR A 61 -11.96 -20.20 -0.63
C THR A 61 -11.34 -18.91 -0.11
N ASP A 62 -10.92 -18.07 -1.05
CA ASP A 62 -9.65 -17.34 -0.92
C ASP A 62 -9.80 -15.81 -1.12
N ASN A 63 -10.62 -15.11 -0.31
CA ASN A 63 -10.86 -13.67 -0.48
C ASN A 63 -11.19 -12.93 0.83
N PHE A 64 -10.54 -13.24 1.95
CA PHE A 64 -10.91 -12.62 3.21
C PHE A 64 -9.70 -12.25 4.07
N ILE A 65 -9.94 -11.29 4.98
CA ILE A 65 -9.02 -10.88 6.02
C ILE A 65 -9.67 -11.19 7.36
N ILE A 66 -8.97 -11.93 8.24
CA ILE A 66 -9.43 -12.28 9.59
C ILE A 66 -8.72 -11.40 10.63
N GLY A 67 -9.41 -11.11 11.74
CA GLY A 67 -8.85 -10.46 12.92
C GLY A 67 -8.90 -8.93 12.84
N VAL A 68 -9.80 -8.37 12.03
CA VAL A 68 -9.96 -6.92 11.84
C VAL A 68 -11.33 -6.48 12.34
N GLY A 69 -11.38 -5.35 13.05
CA GLY A 69 -12.63 -4.79 13.57
C GLY A 69 -13.66 -4.49 12.47
N HIS A 70 -14.94 -4.39 12.84
CA HIS A 70 -16.04 -4.18 11.90
C HIS A 70 -16.06 -2.78 11.25
N ARG A 71 -15.25 -1.83 11.75
CA ARG A 71 -15.25 -0.47 11.22
C ARG A 71 -14.31 -0.39 10.03
N GLN A 72 -14.71 0.33 8.98
CA GLN A 72 -13.88 0.53 7.79
C GLN A 72 -12.49 1.11 8.13
N LYS A 73 -12.40 1.99 9.14
CA LYS A 73 -11.12 2.52 9.62
C LYS A 73 -10.14 1.44 10.12
N ASP A 74 -10.67 0.35 10.69
CA ASP A 74 -9.85 -0.75 11.21
C ASP A 74 -9.28 -1.56 10.04
N LEU A 75 -10.07 -1.73 8.96
CA LEU A 75 -9.62 -2.31 7.70
C LEU A 75 -8.56 -1.43 7.00
N VAL A 76 -8.79 -0.12 6.92
CA VAL A 76 -7.80 0.83 6.38
C VAL A 76 -6.47 0.69 7.12
N GLN A 77 -6.51 0.70 8.46
CA GLN A 77 -5.31 0.57 9.29
C GLN A 77 -4.59 -0.75 9.01
N TYR A 78 -5.33 -1.87 8.96
CA TYR A 78 -4.76 -3.18 8.64
C TYR A 78 -4.03 -3.18 7.28
N ILE A 79 -4.68 -2.68 6.22
CA ILE A 79 -4.12 -2.67 4.86
C ILE A 79 -2.84 -1.83 4.81
N VAL A 80 -2.86 -0.63 5.41
CA VAL A 80 -1.69 0.25 5.42
C VAL A 80 -0.53 -0.37 6.20
N GLU A 81 -0.78 -0.92 7.38
CA GLU A 81 0.28 -1.52 8.20
C GLU A 81 0.87 -2.78 7.57
N ARG A 82 0.02 -3.66 7.02
CA ARG A 82 0.46 -4.95 6.49
C ARG A 82 1.04 -4.88 5.08
N VAL A 83 0.42 -4.12 4.19
CA VAL A 83 0.79 -4.11 2.76
C VAL A 83 1.68 -2.92 2.45
N VAL A 84 1.23 -1.72 2.80
CA VAL A 84 1.92 -0.50 2.39
C VAL A 84 3.25 -0.37 3.14
N ILE A 85 3.22 -0.55 4.47
CA ILE A 85 4.41 -0.52 5.33
C ILE A 85 5.12 -1.89 5.33
N GLY A 86 4.40 -2.97 5.64
CA GLY A 86 4.98 -4.30 5.82
C GLY A 86 5.66 -4.86 4.57
N MET A 87 5.13 -4.59 3.38
CA MET A 87 5.71 -5.06 2.11
C MET A 87 6.55 -3.99 1.39
N LYS A 88 6.80 -2.84 2.04
CA LYS A 88 7.51 -1.68 1.45
C LYS A 88 6.95 -1.29 0.07
N SER A 89 5.63 -1.35 -0.06
CA SER A 89 4.91 -1.14 -1.31
C SER A 89 4.10 0.15 -1.27
N GLY A 90 4.78 1.23 -0.86
CA GLY A 90 4.19 2.57 -0.71
C GLY A 90 3.32 2.99 -1.90
N ILE A 91 2.28 3.77 -1.62
CA ILE A 91 1.46 4.41 -2.66
C ILE A 91 2.03 5.79 -2.98
N VAL A 92 2.54 6.47 -1.95
CA VAL A 92 3.11 7.82 -2.01
C VAL A 92 4.53 7.76 -1.46
N THR A 93 5.47 8.35 -2.19
CA THR A 93 6.85 8.54 -1.76
C THR A 93 7.06 9.99 -1.34
N ALA A 94 8.00 10.22 -0.42
CA ALA A 94 8.28 11.58 0.08
C ALA A 94 8.70 12.57 -1.03
N SER A 95 9.29 12.08 -2.12
CA SER A 95 9.68 12.88 -3.29
C SER A 95 8.51 13.29 -4.19
N GLU A 96 7.35 12.64 -4.04
CA GLU A 96 6.14 13.00 -4.78
C GLU A 96 5.30 14.06 -4.05
N LEU A 97 5.68 14.45 -2.83
CA LEU A 97 4.98 15.48 -2.09
C LEU A 97 5.43 16.87 -2.56
N PRO A 98 4.51 17.84 -2.66
CA PRO A 98 4.85 19.21 -2.99
C PRO A 98 5.83 19.84 -1.99
N GLU A 99 6.68 20.75 -2.47
CA GLU A 99 7.70 21.42 -1.66
C GLU A 99 7.12 22.16 -0.43
N PHE A 100 5.89 22.69 -0.54
CA PHE A 100 5.24 23.42 0.55
C PHE A 100 4.89 22.55 1.77
N VAL A 101 4.88 21.22 1.63
CA VAL A 101 4.54 20.29 2.71
C VAL A 101 5.59 20.32 3.83
N GLY A 102 6.82 20.73 3.49
CA GLY A 102 7.92 20.99 4.41
C GLY A 102 9.18 20.18 4.07
N ASP A 103 10.32 20.67 4.54
CA ASP A 103 11.63 20.16 4.10
C ASP A 103 12.20 19.02 4.95
N THR A 104 11.56 18.73 6.09
CA THR A 104 12.09 17.73 7.03
C THR A 104 11.62 16.33 6.64
N SER A 105 12.58 15.42 6.45
CA SER A 105 12.30 14.01 6.07
C SER A 105 11.37 13.25 7.04
N SER A 106 11.26 13.66 8.31
CA SER A 106 10.28 13.09 9.25
C SER A 106 8.86 13.56 8.93
N VAL A 107 8.67 14.87 8.72
CA VAL A 107 7.38 15.48 8.39
C VAL A 107 6.86 14.92 7.07
N LEU A 108 7.70 14.87 6.04
CA LEU A 108 7.34 14.29 4.74
C LEU A 108 6.91 12.83 4.84
N ARG A 109 7.58 12.03 5.68
CA ARG A 109 7.19 10.62 5.91
C ARG A 109 5.86 10.49 6.64
N ASP A 110 5.61 11.35 7.62
CA ASP A 110 4.35 11.34 8.37
C ASP A 110 3.18 11.80 7.51
N VAL A 111 3.39 12.83 6.68
CA VAL A 111 2.41 13.28 5.68
C VAL A 111 2.16 12.18 4.66
N ALA A 112 3.20 11.59 4.05
CA ALA A 112 3.04 10.49 3.10
C ALA A 112 2.21 9.33 3.69
N ARG A 113 2.49 8.92 4.92
CA ARG A 113 1.72 7.87 5.62
C ARG A 113 0.26 8.26 5.86
N ASN A 114 0.01 9.51 6.21
CA ASN A 114 -1.35 10.00 6.40
C ASN A 114 -2.10 10.01 5.06
N THR A 115 -1.45 10.47 4.00
CA THR A 115 -1.96 10.45 2.63
C THR A 115 -2.25 9.03 2.15
N GLU A 116 -1.39 8.06 2.44
CA GLU A 116 -1.64 6.64 2.14
C GLU A 116 -2.90 6.12 2.83
N ARG A 117 -3.12 6.47 4.11
CA ARG A 117 -4.36 6.11 4.82
C ARG A 117 -5.59 6.75 4.19
N GLN A 118 -5.50 8.03 3.81
CA GLN A 118 -6.59 8.74 3.14
C GLN A 118 -6.93 8.10 1.79
N LEU A 119 -5.93 7.81 0.96
CA LEU A 119 -6.12 7.16 -0.35
C LEU A 119 -6.78 5.78 -0.21
N VAL A 120 -6.34 4.96 0.74
CA VAL A 120 -6.97 3.66 1.01
C VAL A 120 -8.40 3.82 1.51
N ALA A 121 -8.66 4.80 2.40
CA ALA A 121 -9.99 5.06 2.91
C ALA A 121 -10.97 5.53 1.83
N VAL A 122 -10.55 6.49 1.00
CA VAL A 122 -11.33 7.00 -0.13
C VAL A 122 -11.61 5.87 -1.11
N GLN A 123 -10.60 5.10 -1.49
CA GLN A 123 -10.80 4.00 -2.44
C GLN A 123 -11.71 2.90 -1.89
N LEU A 124 -11.59 2.55 -0.60
CA LEU A 124 -12.52 1.61 0.02
C LEU A 124 -13.96 2.14 0.05
N ALA A 125 -14.15 3.46 0.21
CA ALA A 125 -15.47 4.08 0.19
C ALA A 125 -16.06 4.17 -1.22
N MET A 126 -15.22 4.23 -2.26
CA MET A 126 -15.64 4.20 -3.66
C MET A 126 -16.02 2.80 -4.16
N LEU A 127 -15.50 1.74 -3.53
CA LEU A 127 -15.90 0.37 -3.84
C LEU A 127 -17.33 0.12 -3.37
N SER A 128 -18.11 -0.61 -4.16
CA SER A 128 -19.47 -0.99 -3.79
C SER A 128 -19.46 -1.79 -2.47
N PRO A 129 -20.43 -1.59 -1.56
CA PRO A 129 -20.59 -2.43 -0.37
C PRO A 129 -20.69 -3.92 -0.68
N ASP A 130 -21.15 -4.30 -1.88
CA ASP A 130 -21.22 -5.69 -2.33
C ASP A 130 -19.86 -6.24 -2.79
N SER A 131 -18.90 -5.35 -3.05
CA SER A 131 -17.54 -5.72 -3.46
C SER A 131 -16.66 -6.08 -2.27
N ILE A 132 -16.75 -5.32 -1.17
CA ILE A 132 -16.00 -5.57 0.07
C ILE A 132 -16.92 -5.34 1.25
N TRP A 133 -17.10 -6.36 2.09
CA TRP A 133 -18.01 -6.30 3.23
C TRP A 133 -17.47 -7.00 4.47
N PHE A 134 -17.95 -6.55 5.63
CA PHE A 134 -17.71 -7.23 6.90
C PHE A 134 -18.70 -8.40 7.07
N ASN A 135 -18.20 -9.59 7.39
CA ASN A 135 -19.03 -10.74 7.67
C ASN A 135 -19.58 -10.68 9.10
N ALA A 136 -20.85 -10.33 9.25
CA ALA A 136 -21.51 -10.34 10.56
C ALA A 136 -21.61 -11.75 11.18
N GLN A 137 -21.60 -12.80 10.36
CA GLN A 137 -21.71 -14.20 10.82
C GLN A 137 -20.37 -14.76 11.31
N THR A 138 -19.25 -14.14 10.91
CA THR A 138 -17.90 -14.52 11.33
C THR A 138 -17.18 -13.28 11.84
N PRO A 139 -17.32 -12.96 13.15
CA PRO A 139 -16.74 -11.75 13.71
C PRO A 139 -15.25 -11.63 13.42
N GLY A 140 -14.85 -10.46 12.93
CA GLY A 140 -13.46 -10.18 12.59
C GLY A 140 -13.09 -10.48 11.14
N THR A 141 -14.03 -10.90 10.31
CA THR A 141 -13.78 -11.27 8.92
C THR A 141 -14.28 -10.20 7.95
N TRP A 142 -13.41 -9.69 7.11
CA TRP A 142 -13.77 -8.92 5.92
C TRP A 142 -13.63 -9.79 4.69
N ASN A 143 -14.58 -9.71 3.76
CA ASN A 143 -14.52 -10.42 2.48
C ASN A 143 -14.38 -9.43 1.33
N VAL A 144 -13.85 -9.92 0.22
CA VAL A 144 -13.93 -9.30 -1.10
C VAL A 144 -14.55 -10.28 -2.10
N VAL A 145 -15.26 -9.76 -3.10
CA VAL A 145 -15.81 -10.59 -4.16
C VAL A 145 -14.70 -11.21 -5.02
N GLN A 146 -14.84 -12.50 -5.37
CA GLN A 146 -13.84 -13.26 -6.12
C GLN A 146 -13.47 -12.62 -7.47
N SER A 147 -14.45 -12.05 -8.18
CA SER A 147 -14.22 -11.43 -9.49
C SER A 147 -13.19 -10.30 -9.45
N LEU A 148 -13.19 -9.47 -8.39
CA LEU A 148 -12.20 -8.40 -8.23
C LEU A 148 -10.80 -8.97 -7.97
N VAL A 149 -10.71 -10.04 -7.20
CA VAL A 149 -9.42 -10.70 -6.92
C VAL A 149 -8.88 -11.39 -8.16
N ASP A 150 -9.74 -12.02 -8.96
CA ASP A 150 -9.37 -12.65 -10.23
C ASP A 150 -8.88 -11.63 -11.25
N GLU A 151 -9.58 -10.51 -11.40
CA GLU A 151 -9.15 -9.40 -12.27
C GLU A 151 -7.78 -8.87 -11.84
N TYR A 152 -7.60 -8.61 -10.54
CA TYR A 152 -6.31 -8.21 -9.98
C TYR A 152 -5.20 -9.22 -10.27
N ARG A 153 -5.45 -10.53 -10.05
CA ARG A 153 -4.48 -11.60 -10.31
C ARG A 153 -4.11 -11.67 -11.78
N LEU A 154 -5.08 -11.50 -12.67
CA LEU A 154 -4.86 -11.45 -14.12
C LEU A 154 -3.97 -10.25 -14.49
N HIS A 155 -4.31 -9.06 -14.02
CA HIS A 155 -3.53 -7.85 -14.29
C HIS A 155 -2.10 -7.96 -13.75
N ARG A 156 -1.93 -8.50 -12.53
CA ARG A 156 -0.61 -8.76 -11.94
C ARG A 156 0.20 -9.74 -12.79
N LYS A 157 -0.43 -10.80 -13.31
CA LYS A 157 0.22 -11.78 -14.19
C LYS A 157 0.68 -11.12 -15.49
N LEU A 158 -0.20 -10.38 -16.16
CA LEU A 158 0.10 -9.66 -17.40
C LEU A 158 1.24 -8.65 -17.20
N ALA A 159 1.22 -7.87 -16.11
CA ALA A 159 2.28 -6.91 -15.81
C ALA A 159 3.64 -7.59 -15.59
N ASN A 160 3.66 -8.76 -14.94
CA ASN A 160 4.89 -9.54 -14.75
C ASN A 160 5.40 -10.14 -16.07
N GLU A 161 4.51 -10.63 -16.93
CA GLU A 161 4.86 -11.13 -18.25
C GLU A 161 5.41 -10.01 -19.15
N ALA A 162 4.79 -8.83 -19.16
CA ALA A 162 5.27 -7.67 -19.90
C ALA A 162 6.70 -7.26 -19.47
N LYS A 163 6.95 -7.19 -18.15
CA LYS A 163 8.30 -6.92 -17.62
C LYS A 163 9.32 -7.99 -18.04
N ARG A 164 8.91 -9.26 -18.06
CA ARG A 164 9.78 -10.36 -18.50
C ARG A 164 10.13 -10.26 -19.98
N VAL A 165 9.17 -9.90 -20.82
CA VAL A 165 9.37 -9.70 -22.26
C VAL A 165 10.29 -8.50 -22.51
N ASP A 166 10.04 -7.35 -21.88
CA ASP A 166 10.91 -6.18 -22.00
C ASP A 166 12.35 -6.47 -21.55
N ALA A 167 12.53 -7.15 -20.41
CA ALA A 167 13.85 -7.57 -19.96
C ALA A 167 14.54 -8.52 -20.95
N ARG A 168 13.80 -9.41 -21.61
CA ARG A 168 14.34 -10.29 -22.66
C ARG A 168 14.76 -9.48 -23.88
N LEU A 169 13.90 -8.57 -24.38
CA LEU A 169 14.19 -7.73 -25.53
C LEU A 169 15.42 -6.84 -25.30
N ARG A 170 15.57 -6.26 -24.11
CA ARG A 170 16.77 -5.48 -23.75
C ARG A 170 18.04 -6.33 -23.79
N ARG A 171 17.99 -7.58 -23.30
CA ARG A 171 19.13 -8.51 -23.38
C ARG A 171 19.47 -8.87 -24.82
N GLU A 172 18.46 -9.20 -25.63
CA GLU A 172 18.65 -9.54 -27.05
C GLU A 172 19.22 -8.36 -27.84
N ALA A 173 18.76 -7.13 -27.58
CA ALA A 173 19.31 -5.91 -28.18
C ALA A 173 20.79 -5.68 -27.80
N LEU A 174 21.17 -5.96 -26.56
CA LEU A 174 22.57 -5.88 -26.12
C LEU A 174 23.47 -6.93 -26.77
N HIS A 175 22.93 -8.10 -27.13
CA HIS A 175 23.69 -9.18 -27.77
C HIS A 175 23.72 -9.12 -29.30
N ASN A 176 22.70 -8.55 -29.95
CA ASN A 176 22.64 -8.42 -31.42
C ASN A 176 23.41 -7.20 -31.98
N GLY A 177 23.89 -6.29 -31.13
CA GLY A 177 24.72 -5.15 -31.53
C GLY A 177 26.24 -5.37 -31.42
N GLY A 178 26.69 -6.53 -30.92
CA GLY A 178 28.09 -6.77 -30.56
C GLY A 178 28.76 -7.88 -31.37
N ARG A 179 29.17 -7.57 -32.61
CA ARG A 179 30.36 -8.23 -33.17
C ARG A 179 31.54 -7.77 -32.31
N LEU A 180 31.90 -8.57 -31.29
CA LEU A 180 33.24 -8.49 -30.70
C LEU A 180 34.21 -9.00 -31.77
N MET A 181 34.70 -8.08 -32.62
CA MET A 181 35.92 -8.33 -33.37
C MET A 181 37.05 -8.37 -32.36
N VAL A 182 37.49 -9.58 -32.01
CA VAL A 182 38.83 -9.79 -31.47
C VAL A 182 39.79 -9.42 -32.60
N VAL A 183 40.37 -8.23 -32.50
CA VAL A 183 41.50 -7.84 -33.36
C VAL A 183 42.72 -8.55 -32.77
N HIS A 184 43.19 -9.57 -33.48
CA HIS A 184 44.50 -10.18 -33.28
C HIS A 184 45.59 -9.33 -33.95
#